data_AF-A0A5B0R833-F1
#
_entry.id   AF-A0A5B0R833-F1
#
_cell.length_a   1.000
_cell.length_b   1.000
_cell.length_c   1.000
_cell.angle_alpha   90.00
_cell.angle_beta   90.00
_cell.angle_gamma   90.00
#
_symmetry.space_group_name_H-M   'P 1'
#
loop_
_entity.id
_entity.type
_entity.pdbx_description
1 polymer ?
#
loop_
_entity_poly.entity_id
_entity_poly.type
_entity_poly.pdbx_seq_one_letter_code
_entity_poly.pdbx_strand_id
1 'polypeptide(L)'
;MLCLLADSPMHTELTNTPVPGTSLNPCRVCVLSSKSLQDKKTLSFLSKFQPNHLRSTEKTIQDSKEVWRYVKENARTINKEKLDEKSAEFGIRDQRNRKFAKEIIAFREKKKALLKDGRELPEDMEQAIPQGVMDLESKDESQMLSPFLKLKGMCC
;
A
#
# COMPACT_ATOMS: atom_id res chain seq x y z
N MET A 1 -26.34 -8.54 -10.06
CA MET A 1 -25.22 -9.27 -9.40
C MET A 1 -24.04 -9.25 -10.37
N LEU A 2 -23.13 -8.29 -10.23
CA LEU A 2 -21.94 -8.21 -11.08
C LEU A 2 -20.91 -9.21 -10.56
N CYS A 3 -20.91 -10.41 -11.15
CA CYS A 3 -19.93 -11.45 -10.90
C CYS A 3 -18.59 -11.05 -11.52
N LEU A 4 -17.81 -10.26 -10.79
CA LEU A 4 -16.40 -10.07 -11.10
C LEU A 4 -15.69 -11.39 -10.79
N LEU A 5 -15.19 -12.07 -11.83
CA LEU A 5 -14.31 -13.22 -11.69
C LEU A 5 -13.17 -12.84 -10.74
N ALA A 6 -12.97 -13.68 -9.72
CA ALA A 6 -12.12 -13.44 -8.56
C ALA A 6 -10.64 -13.19 -8.89
N ASP A 7 -10.22 -13.48 -10.12
CA ASP A 7 -8.85 -13.30 -10.61
C ASP A 7 -8.68 -12.13 -11.59
N SER A 8 -9.72 -11.33 -11.83
CA SER A 8 -9.55 -10.14 -12.68
C SER A 8 -8.69 -9.08 -11.95
N PRO A 9 -7.76 -8.42 -12.66
CA PRO A 9 -6.99 -7.30 -12.10
C PRO A 9 -7.90 -6.23 -11.47
N MET A 10 -9.07 -6.03 -12.08
CA MET A 10 -10.10 -5.12 -11.63
C MET A 10 -10.76 -5.54 -10.29
N HIS A 11 -10.84 -6.84 -9.97
CA HIS A 11 -11.24 -7.30 -8.63
C HIS A 11 -10.23 -6.82 -7.58
N THR A 12 -8.93 -7.02 -7.84
CA THR A 12 -7.86 -6.60 -6.91
C THR A 12 -7.86 -5.08 -6.70
N GLU A 13 -8.10 -4.29 -7.75
CA GLU A 13 -8.18 -2.82 -7.67
C GLU A 13 -9.44 -2.32 -6.96
N LEU A 14 -10.60 -2.95 -7.20
CA LEU A 14 -11.89 -2.50 -6.68
C LEU A 14 -12.10 -2.93 -5.22
N THR A 15 -11.74 -4.16 -4.86
CA THR A 15 -12.03 -4.73 -3.53
C THR A 15 -10.86 -4.72 -2.56
N ASN A 16 -9.61 -4.51 -3.02
CA ASN A 16 -8.42 -4.73 -2.20
C ASN A 16 -8.49 -6.11 -1.47
N THR A 17 -9.17 -7.10 -2.08
CA THR A 17 -9.21 -8.49 -1.63
C THR A 17 -8.72 -9.39 -2.74
N PRO A 18 -7.61 -10.13 -2.55
CA PRO A 18 -7.63 -11.51 -2.99
C PRO A 18 -8.60 -12.23 -2.06
N VAL A 19 -9.46 -13.07 -2.63
CA VAL A 19 -10.37 -13.99 -1.93
C VAL A 19 -9.81 -14.44 -0.55
N PRO A 20 -10.63 -14.47 0.52
CA PRO A 20 -10.16 -14.87 1.85
C PRO A 20 -9.60 -16.31 1.91
N GLY A 21 -9.68 -17.10 0.84
CA GLY A 21 -9.09 -18.43 0.75
C GLY A 21 -7.55 -18.44 0.81
N THR A 22 -6.87 -17.54 0.10
CA THR A 22 -5.39 -17.55 -0.02
C THR A 22 -4.70 -16.25 0.39
N SER A 23 -5.43 -15.14 0.56
CA SER A 23 -4.81 -13.90 1.04
C SER A 23 -4.42 -13.99 2.51
N LEU A 24 -3.16 -13.70 2.82
CA LEU A 24 -2.64 -13.49 4.18
C LEU A 24 -2.93 -12.09 4.73
N ASN A 25 -3.33 -11.18 3.86
CA ASN A 25 -3.44 -9.77 4.17
C ASN A 25 -4.90 -9.41 4.47
N PRO A 26 -5.12 -8.39 5.32
CA PRO A 26 -6.45 -7.95 5.68
C PRO A 26 -7.16 -7.36 4.47
N CYS A 27 -8.50 -7.43 4.49
CA CYS A 27 -9.32 -6.88 3.42
C CYS A 27 -9.71 -5.43 3.70
N ARG A 28 -10.45 -4.84 2.76
CA ARG A 28 -11.01 -3.50 2.93
C ARG A 28 -12.08 -3.41 4.04
N VAL A 29 -12.68 -4.54 4.38
CA VAL A 29 -13.83 -4.65 5.30
C VAL A 29 -13.42 -5.13 6.70
N CYS A 30 -12.34 -5.92 6.83
CA CYS A 30 -11.87 -6.44 8.10
C CYS A 30 -10.37 -6.22 8.30
N VAL A 31 -9.95 -6.14 9.56
CA VAL A 31 -8.55 -5.98 9.96
C VAL A 31 -7.80 -7.31 10.09
N LEU A 32 -8.44 -8.44 9.74
CA LEU A 32 -7.88 -9.77 9.98
C LEU A 32 -6.79 -10.11 8.97
N SER A 33 -5.57 -10.24 9.48
CA SER A 33 -4.42 -10.71 8.73
C SER A 33 -3.85 -11.99 9.36
N SER A 34 -3.06 -12.72 8.59
CA SER A 34 -2.41 -13.96 9.02
C SER A 34 -0.99 -14.03 8.47
N LYS A 35 -0.07 -14.64 9.21
CA LYS A 35 1.31 -14.83 8.74
C LYS A 35 1.44 -15.99 7.76
N SER A 36 0.60 -17.02 7.91
CA SER A 36 0.58 -18.19 7.04
C SER A 36 -0.85 -18.67 6.74
N LEU A 37 -0.98 -19.51 5.71
CA LEU A 37 -2.27 -20.15 5.38
C LEU A 37 -2.69 -21.17 6.43
N GLN A 38 -1.73 -21.77 7.15
CA GLN A 38 -2.02 -22.74 8.20
C GLN A 38 -2.62 -22.05 9.43
N ASP A 39 -2.11 -20.87 9.79
CA ASP A 39 -2.65 -20.06 10.89
C ASP A 39 -4.13 -19.71 10.67
N LYS A 40 -4.57 -19.58 9.41
CA LYS A 40 -5.98 -19.29 9.09
C LYS A 40 -6.94 -20.42 9.43
N LYS A 41 -6.43 -21.66 9.54
CA LYS A 41 -7.20 -22.85 9.92
C LYS A 41 -7.30 -23.01 11.44
N THR A 42 -6.56 -22.20 12.21
CA THR A 42 -6.58 -22.29 13.67
C THR A 42 -7.84 -21.64 14.24
N LEU A 43 -8.34 -22.19 15.34
CA LEU A 43 -9.45 -21.58 16.08
C LEU A 43 -9.12 -20.17 16.57
N SER A 44 -7.84 -19.86 16.80
CA SER A 44 -7.36 -18.51 17.17
C SER A 44 -7.57 -17.47 16.07
N PHE A 45 -7.46 -17.86 14.80
CA PHE A 45 -7.79 -16.98 13.68
C PHE A 45 -9.30 -16.87 13.48
N LEU A 46 -10.01 -18.00 13.55
CA LEU A 46 -11.47 -18.04 13.36
C LEU A 46 -12.23 -17.27 14.46
N SER A 47 -11.76 -17.31 15.72
CA SER A 47 -12.37 -16.58 16.84
C SER A 47 -12.28 -15.06 16.73
N LYS A 48 -11.40 -14.55 15.85
CA LYS A 48 -11.24 -13.11 15.59
C LYS A 48 -12.23 -12.58 14.55
N PHE A 49 -13.00 -13.44 13.87
CA PHE A 49 -14.14 -13.03 13.04
C PHE A 49 -15.30 -12.58 13.93
N GLN A 50 -15.14 -11.44 14.58
CA GLN A 50 -16.22 -10.79 15.31
C GLN A 50 -16.80 -9.65 14.48
N PRO A 51 -18.15 -9.50 14.45
CA PRO A 51 -18.82 -8.47 13.65
C PRO A 51 -18.45 -7.02 14.03
N ASN A 52 -17.78 -6.81 15.17
CA ASN A 52 -17.39 -5.49 15.67
C ASN A 52 -15.98 -5.03 15.26
N HIS A 53 -15.23 -5.82 14.48
CA HIS A 53 -13.88 -5.47 14.00
C HIS A 53 -13.87 -5.11 12.50
N LEU A 54 -14.98 -4.55 12.02
CA LEU A 54 -15.07 -4.00 10.68
C LEU A 54 -14.30 -2.68 10.59
N ARG A 55 -13.59 -2.51 9.48
CA ARG A 55 -12.84 -1.29 9.21
C ARG A 55 -13.78 -0.24 8.60
N SER A 56 -13.74 0.98 9.13
CA SER A 56 -14.41 2.12 8.50
C SER A 56 -13.61 2.65 7.31
N THR A 57 -14.30 3.22 6.32
CA THR A 57 -13.66 3.88 5.19
C THR A 57 -12.74 5.02 5.63
N GLU A 58 -13.16 5.79 6.64
CA GLU A 58 -12.37 6.87 7.23
C GLU A 58 -11.05 6.35 7.80
N LYS A 59 -11.12 5.28 8.60
CA LYS A 59 -9.92 4.63 9.14
C LYS A 59 -9.00 4.10 8.04
N THR A 60 -9.57 3.56 6.96
CA THR A 60 -8.79 3.08 5.81
C THR A 60 -8.03 4.22 5.12
N ILE A 61 -8.67 5.38 4.98
CA ILE A 61 -8.07 6.58 4.40
C ILE A 61 -6.93 7.07 5.30
N GLN A 62 -7.17 7.18 6.61
CA GLN A 62 -6.16 7.57 7.58
C GLN A 62 -4.96 6.62 7.56
N ASP A 63 -5.19 5.32 7.72
CA ASP A 63 -4.15 4.28 7.70
C ASP A 63 -3.37 4.30 6.36
N SER A 64 -4.03 4.61 5.22
CA SER A 64 -3.36 4.77 3.92
C SER A 64 -2.47 6.01 3.83
N LYS A 65 -2.86 7.12 4.49
CA LYS A 65 -2.01 8.31 4.64
C LYS A 65 -0.81 8.04 5.53
N GLU A 66 -0.99 7.26 6.60
CA GLU A 66 0.10 6.84 7.48
C GLU A 66 1.17 6.05 6.72
N VAL A 67 0.76 5.10 5.88
CA VAL A 67 1.70 4.35 5.01
C VAL A 67 2.45 5.29 4.07
N TRP A 68 1.76 6.25 3.43
CA TRP A 68 2.43 7.22 2.56
C TRP A 68 3.44 8.07 3.33
N ARG A 69 3.07 8.59 4.51
CA ARG A 69 3.96 9.38 5.35
C ARG A 69 5.21 8.59 5.74
N TYR A 70 5.03 7.33 6.14
CA TYR A 70 6.15 6.44 6.45
C TYR A 70 7.10 6.28 5.26
N VAL A 71 6.58 6.10 4.04
CA VAL A 71 7.40 6.02 2.83
C VAL A 71 8.20 7.30 2.60
N LYS A 72 7.58 8.48 2.79
CA LYS A 72 8.27 9.78 2.64
C LYS A 72 9.39 9.96 3.66
N GLU A 73 9.09 9.77 4.94
CA GLU A 73 10.05 9.94 6.04
C GLU A 73 11.22 8.96 5.92
N ASN A 74 10.98 7.77 5.33
CA ASN A 74 11.98 6.73 5.15
C ASN A 74 12.50 6.62 3.71
N ALA A 75 12.28 7.62 2.84
CA ALA A 75 12.63 7.55 1.42
C ALA A 75 14.10 7.13 1.16
N ARG A 76 15.01 7.49 2.07
CA ARG A 76 16.44 7.13 1.99
C ARG A 76 16.73 5.66 2.31
N THR A 77 15.92 4.99 3.12
CA THR A 77 16.19 3.65 3.67
C THR A 77 15.09 2.62 3.40
N ILE A 78 13.99 3.04 2.78
CA ILE A 78 12.85 2.18 2.44
C ILE A 78 13.27 1.10 1.44
N ASN A 79 12.72 -0.09 1.62
CA ASN A 79 12.82 -1.21 0.69
C ASN A 79 11.44 -1.90 0.63
N LYS A 80 11.33 -2.93 -0.22
CA LYS A 80 10.06 -3.66 -0.39
C LYS A 80 9.58 -4.33 0.91
N GLU A 81 10.49 -4.90 1.69
CA GLU A 81 10.18 -5.61 2.94
C GLU A 81 9.60 -4.68 4.01
N LYS A 82 10.27 -3.56 4.30
CA LYS A 82 9.80 -2.54 5.24
C LYS A 82 8.45 -1.96 4.84
N LEU A 83 8.25 -1.76 3.53
CA LEU A 83 6.97 -1.32 3.02
C LEU A 83 5.88 -2.37 3.26
N ASP A 84 6.16 -3.64 2.96
CA ASP A 84 5.20 -4.73 3.13
C ASP A 84 4.87 -4.98 4.61
N GLU A 85 5.85 -4.86 5.52
CA GLU A 85 5.65 -4.91 6.97
C GLU A 85 4.74 -3.79 7.45
N LYS A 86 5.04 -2.53 7.09
CA LYS A 86 4.24 -1.38 7.52
C LYS A 86 2.83 -1.39 6.91
N SER A 87 2.74 -1.80 5.65
CA SER A 87 1.47 -2.05 4.94
C SER A 87 0.64 -3.11 5.67
N ALA A 88 1.25 -4.21 6.12
CA ALA A 88 0.56 -5.26 6.87
C ALA A 88 0.11 -4.79 8.26
N GLU A 89 0.91 -3.99 8.96
CA GLU A 89 0.58 -3.41 10.28
C GLU A 89 -0.67 -2.53 10.20
N PHE A 90 -0.73 -1.62 9.22
CA PHE A 90 -1.90 -0.80 8.96
C PHE A 90 -3.00 -1.55 8.21
N GLY A 91 -2.73 -2.77 7.75
CA GLY A 91 -3.61 -3.55 6.91
C GLY A 91 -4.01 -2.88 5.60
N ILE A 92 -3.12 -2.06 5.03
CA ILE A 92 -3.32 -1.36 3.76
C ILE A 92 -2.41 -2.00 2.71
N ARG A 93 -2.97 -2.40 1.57
CA ARG A 93 -2.20 -2.91 0.41
C ARG A 93 -2.53 -2.16 -0.87
N ASP A 94 -2.52 -0.84 -0.81
CA ASP A 94 -2.85 -0.02 -1.98
C ASP A 94 -1.72 -0.02 -3.01
N GLN A 95 -2.10 -0.11 -4.29
CA GLN A 95 -1.13 -0.13 -5.38
C GLN A 95 -0.45 1.24 -5.57
N ARG A 96 -1.07 2.32 -5.10
CA ARG A 96 -0.54 3.67 -5.31
C ARG A 96 0.65 3.97 -4.41
N ASN A 97 0.55 3.76 -3.10
CA ASN A 97 1.71 3.86 -2.19
C ASN A 97 2.85 2.92 -2.64
N ARG A 98 2.51 1.72 -3.10
CA ARG A 98 3.48 0.77 -3.66
C ARG A 98 4.16 1.27 -4.93
N LYS A 99 3.43 1.94 -5.82
CA LYS A 99 3.97 2.57 -7.02
C LYS A 99 4.97 3.66 -6.64
N PHE A 100 4.59 4.60 -5.77
CA PHE A 100 5.49 5.68 -5.33
C PHE A 100 6.72 5.16 -4.59
N ALA A 101 6.56 4.17 -3.70
CA ALA A 101 7.69 3.55 -3.02
C ALA A 101 8.66 2.89 -4.02
N LYS A 102 8.16 2.21 -5.06
CA LYS A 102 9.00 1.66 -6.13
C LYS A 102 9.73 2.75 -6.90
N GLU A 103 9.08 3.85 -7.22
CA GLU A 103 9.70 5.00 -7.89
C GLU A 103 10.83 5.61 -7.05
N ILE A 104 10.60 5.82 -5.74
CA ILE A 104 11.63 6.31 -4.80
C ILE A 104 12.82 5.33 -4.73
N ILE A 105 12.56 4.03 -4.63
CA ILE A 105 13.62 3.01 -4.61
C ILE A 105 14.41 3.03 -5.91
N ALA A 106 13.75 3.05 -7.06
CA ALA A 106 14.40 3.07 -8.38
C ALA A 106 15.24 4.35 -8.57
N PHE A 107 14.73 5.49 -8.13
CA PHE A 107 15.44 6.76 -8.14
C PHE A 107 16.71 6.71 -7.31
N ARG A 108 16.64 6.15 -6.09
CA ARG A 108 17.82 5.95 -5.23
C ARG A 108 18.85 5.03 -5.88
N GLU A 109 18.43 3.93 -6.50
CA GLU A 109 19.36 3.02 -7.16
C GLU A 109 20.01 3.66 -8.40
N LYS A 110 19.27 4.48 -9.16
CA LYS A 110 19.84 5.30 -10.24
C LYS A 110 20.88 6.29 -9.71
N LYS A 111 20.60 6.97 -8.60
CA LYS A 111 21.53 7.88 -7.92
C LYS A 111 22.83 7.16 -7.54
N LYS A 112 22.74 5.97 -6.95
CA LYS A 112 23.90 5.15 -6.60
C LYS A 112 24.68 4.68 -7.83
N ALA A 113 24.01 4.33 -8.92
CA ALA A 113 24.66 3.92 -10.16
C ALA A 113 25.48 5.05 -10.78
N LEU A 114 24.92 6.27 -10.86
CA LEU A 114 25.62 7.45 -11.38
C LEU A 114 26.87 7.79 -10.57
N LEU A 115 26.77 7.71 -9.23
CA LEU A 115 27.90 7.91 -8.32
C LEU A 115 29.00 6.86 -8.52
N LYS A 116 28.63 5.59 -8.77
CA LYS A 116 29.60 4.52 -9.06
C LYS A 116 30.29 4.71 -10.41
N ASP A 117 29.57 5.22 -11.40
CA ASP A 117 30.11 5.54 -12.72
C ASP A 117 30.99 6.82 -12.71
N GLY A 118 31.12 7.50 -11.58
CA GLY A 118 31.88 8.75 -11.45
C GLY A 118 31.25 9.93 -12.16
N ARG A 119 29.95 9.86 -12.50
CA ARG A 119 29.23 10.96 -13.15
C ARG A 119 28.74 11.96 -12.11
N GLU A 120 28.70 13.23 -12.50
CA GLU A 120 28.06 14.27 -11.71
C GLU A 120 26.57 13.98 -11.56
N LEU A 121 26.07 14.22 -10.35
CA LEU A 121 24.66 14.07 -10.03
C LEU A 121 23.88 15.22 -10.68
N PRO A 122 22.84 14.92 -11.47
CA PRO A 122 21.90 15.94 -11.90
C PRO A 122 21.28 16.68 -10.70
N GLU A 123 21.00 17.98 -10.85
CA GLU A 123 20.45 18.84 -9.79
C GLU A 123 19.09 18.33 -9.27
N ASP A 124 18.28 17.72 -10.15
CA ASP A 124 17.02 17.07 -9.82
C ASP A 124 17.19 15.78 -8.97
N MET A 125 18.42 15.26 -8.83
CA MET A 125 18.76 14.08 -8.02
C MET A 125 19.38 14.37 -6.66
N GLU A 126 19.49 15.64 -6.26
CA GLU A 126 19.95 15.99 -4.91
C GLU A 126 18.96 15.52 -3.84
N GLN A 127 17.67 15.59 -4.15
CA GLN A 127 16.56 15.26 -3.25
C GLN A 127 16.44 13.75 -2.99
N ALA A 128 15.69 13.37 -1.95
CA ALA A 128 15.45 11.95 -1.61
C ALA A 128 14.23 11.34 -2.31
N ILE A 129 13.29 12.19 -2.75
CA ILE A 129 12.05 11.81 -3.42
C ILE A 129 12.10 12.40 -4.83
N PRO A 130 11.65 11.68 -5.88
CA PRO A 130 11.60 12.23 -7.22
C PRO A 130 10.73 13.50 -7.30
N GLN A 131 11.20 14.53 -8.01
CA GLN A 131 10.48 15.79 -8.15
C GLN A 131 9.05 15.61 -8.66
N GLY A 132 8.82 14.72 -9.65
CA GLY A 132 7.48 14.45 -10.17
C GLY A 132 6.49 13.91 -9.12
N VAL A 133 6.97 13.21 -8.09
CA VAL A 133 6.13 12.74 -6.97
C VAL A 133 5.81 13.90 -6.03
N MET A 134 6.77 14.78 -5.79
CA MET A 134 6.57 15.99 -4.97
C MET A 134 5.62 16.99 -5.64
N ASP A 135 5.75 17.16 -6.96
CA ASP A 135 4.86 18.01 -7.77
C ASP A 135 3.44 17.48 -7.77
N LEU A 136 3.27 16.15 -7.85
CA LEU A 136 1.97 15.51 -7.79
C LEU A 136 1.29 15.74 -6.43
N GLU A 137 2.04 15.54 -5.34
CA GLU A 137 1.55 15.78 -3.98
C GLU A 137 1.17 17.26 -3.76
N SER A 138 1.99 18.18 -4.27
CA SER A 138 1.76 19.63 -4.15
C SER A 138 0.53 20.09 -4.91
N LYS A 139 0.21 19.46 -6.05
CA LYS A 139 -0.98 19.75 -6.86
C LYS A 139 -2.25 19.21 -6.22
N ASP A 140 -2.22 17.97 -5.72
CA ASP A 140 -3.37 17.32 -5.11
C ASP A 140 -2.91 16.17 -4.21
N GLU A 141 -2.93 16.38 -2.88
CA GLU A 141 -2.58 15.35 -1.90
C GLU A 141 -3.48 14.10 -2.01
N SER A 142 -4.70 14.26 -2.52
CA SER A 142 -5.59 13.11 -2.75
C SER A 142 -5.15 12.24 -3.95
N GLN A 143 -4.27 12.76 -4.80
CA GLN A 143 -3.48 12.00 -5.78
C GLN A 143 -2.29 11.24 -5.17
N MET A 144 -2.18 11.20 -3.84
CA MET A 144 -1.34 10.22 -3.13
C MET A 144 -2.08 8.97 -2.63
N LEU A 145 -3.40 9.03 -2.40
CA LEU A 145 -4.25 7.90 -1.98
C LEU A 145 -5.13 7.28 -3.07
N SER A 146 -5.17 5.95 -3.17
CA SER A 146 -6.01 5.22 -4.14
C SER A 146 -7.42 5.83 -4.35
N PRO A 147 -7.86 6.11 -5.59
CA PRO A 147 -9.18 6.73 -5.86
C PRO A 147 -10.34 5.88 -5.33
N PHE A 148 -10.14 4.57 -5.31
CA PHE A 148 -11.12 3.61 -4.83
C PHE A 148 -11.47 3.81 -3.36
N LEU A 149 -10.60 4.42 -2.55
CA LEU A 149 -10.87 4.75 -1.14
C LEU A 149 -12.07 5.68 -0.96
N LYS A 150 -12.39 6.52 -1.95
CA LYS A 150 -13.50 7.49 -1.90
C LYS A 150 -14.85 6.94 -2.38
N LEU A 151 -14.89 5.73 -2.94
CA LEU A 151 -16.14 5.15 -3.44
C LEU A 151 -17.07 4.75 -2.27
N LYS A 152 -18.23 5.40 -2.17
CA LYS A 152 -19.32 5.01 -1.27
C LYS A 152 -20.05 3.78 -1.84
N GLY A 153 -20.42 2.83 -0.97
CA GLY A 153 -21.23 1.66 -1.32
C GLY A 153 -20.50 0.32 -1.47
N MET A 154 -19.20 0.26 -1.16
CA MET A 154 -18.42 -0.98 -1.16
C MET A 154 -18.19 -1.60 0.22
N CYS A 155 -18.60 -0.91 1.29
CA CYS A 155 -18.59 -1.44 2.65
C CYS A 155 -20.05 -1.59 3.07
N CYS A 156 -20.40 -2.81 3.48
CA CYS A 156 -21.72 -3.17 4.00
C CYS A 156 -22.12 -2.30 5.19
#